data_AF-A0A7W8P6E7-F1
#
_entry.id   AF-A0A7W8P6E7-F1
#
_cell.length_a   1.000
_cell.length_b   1.000
_cell.length_c   1.000
_cell.angle_alpha   90.00
_cell.angle_beta   90.00
_cell.angle_gamma   90.00
#
_symmetry.space_group_name_H-M   'P 1'
#
loop_
_entity.id
_entity.type
_entity.pdbx_description
1 polymer ?
#
loop_
_entity_poly.entity_id
_entity_poly.type
_entity_poly.pdbx_seq_one_letter_code
_entity_poly.pdbx_strand_id
1 'polypeptide(L)' 'MAQAELHFLRRRLRGGKLNKAKKGELRFPLPVGLCCGDDSRIVLVPNSFPRGSPAIA' A
#
# COMPACT_ATOMS: atom_id res chain seq x y z
N MET A 1 19.06 23.51 -3.31
CA MET A 1 17.87 23.83 -2.49
C MET A 1 16.80 22.73 -2.53
N ALA A 2 16.37 22.27 -3.71
CA ALA A 2 15.33 21.24 -3.87
C ALA A 2 15.48 19.91 -3.08
N GLN A 3 16.70 19.44 -2.83
CA GLN A 3 16.91 18.17 -2.11
C GLN A 3 16.50 18.24 -0.64
N ALA A 4 16.67 19.39 0.02
CA ALA A 4 16.29 19.56 1.43
C ALA A 4 14.77 19.56 1.59
N GLU A 5 14.06 20.29 0.72
CA GLU A 5 12.59 20.29 0.68
C GLU A 5 12.03 18.87 0.44
N LEU A 6 12.62 18.13 -0.50
CA LEU A 6 12.24 16.75 -0.76
C LEU A 6 12.50 15.84 0.46
N HIS A 7 13.60 16.08 1.19
CA HIS A 7 13.91 15.35 2.42
C HIS A 7 12.85 15.57 3.51
N PHE A 8 12.42 16.82 3.72
CA PHE A 8 11.36 17.14 4.67
C PHE A 8 10.02 16.53 4.25
N LEU A 9 9.65 16.63 2.97
CA LEU A 9 8.42 16.05 2.45
C LEU A 9 8.39 14.53 2.64
N ARG A 10 9.48 13.82 2.28
CA ARG A 10 9.61 12.38 2.49
C ARG A 10 9.50 11.97 3.95
N ARG A 11 10.13 12.71 4.87
CA ARG A 11 10.00 12.45 6.32
C ARG A 11 8.55 12.55 6.79
N ARG A 12 7.81 13.57 6.36
CA ARG A 12 6.39 13.75 6.72
C ARG A 12 5.50 12.64 6.16
N LEU A 13 5.66 12.29 4.88
CA LEU A 13 4.93 11.19 4.25
C LEU A 13 5.20 9.85 4.94
N ARG A 14 6.45 9.60 5.33
CA ARG A 14 6.83 8.40 6.09
C ARG A 14 6.16 8.36 7.47
N GLY A 15 6.11 9.50 8.17
CA GLY A 15 5.38 9.62 9.44
C GLY A 15 3.90 9.30 9.30
N GLY A 16 3.24 9.80 8.25
CA GLY A 16 1.84 9.49 7.94
C GLY A 16 1.59 8.01 7.67
N LYS A 17 2.47 7.35 6.88
CA LYS A 17 2.41 5.90 6.66
C LYS A 17 2.55 5.12 7.96
N LEU A 18 3.53 5.45 8.80
CA LEU A 18 3.73 4.81 10.09
C LEU A 18 2.54 5.01 11.03
N ASN A 19 1.93 6.20 11.04
CA ASN A 19 0.75 6.47 11.86
C ASN A 19 -0.45 5.61 11.44
N LYS A 20 -0.70 5.48 10.13
CA LYS A 20 -1.71 4.55 9.62
C LYS A 20 -1.37 3.10 9.94
N ALA A 21 -0.09 2.72 9.93
CA ALA A 21 0.35 1.36 10.25
C ALA A 21 0.06 1.00 11.71
N LYS A 22 0.38 1.93 12.63
CA LYS A 22 0.12 1.77 14.06
C LYS A 22 -1.36 1.60 14.38
N LYS A 23 -2.25 2.22 13.59
CA LYS A 23 -3.71 2.05 13.71
C LYS A 23 -4.26 0.80 13.03
N GLY A 24 -3.43 0.04 12.30
CA GLY A 24 -3.89 -1.08 11.47
C GLY A 24 -4.60 -0.66 10.18
N GLU A 25 -4.62 0.63 9.85
CA GLU A 25 -5.32 1.21 8.69
C GLU A 25 -4.42 1.32 7.45
N LEU A 26 -3.14 0.94 7.56
CA LEU A 26 -2.21 1.05 6.45
C LEU A 26 -2.48 -0.05 5.43
N ARG A 27 -3.24 0.31 4.40
CA ARG A 27 -3.50 -0.54 3.24
C ARG A 27 -2.40 -0.36 2.22
N PHE A 28 -1.82 -1.47 1.78
CA PHE A 28 -0.97 -1.54 0.61
C PHE A 28 -1.76 -2.18 -0.54
N PRO A 29 -1.45 -1.84 -1.79
CA PRO A 29 -1.92 -2.65 -2.92
C PRO A 29 -1.44 -4.08 -2.68
N LEU A 30 -2.40 -5.00 -2.64
CA LEU A 30 -2.09 -6.41 -2.47
C LEU A 30 -1.46 -6.95 -3.76
N PRO A 31 -0.50 -7.87 -3.67
CA PRO A 31 -0.01 -8.61 -4.83
C PRO A 31 -1.16 -9.28 -5.60
N VAL A 32 -0.96 -9.49 -6.90
CA VAL A 32 -1.93 -10.20 -7.75
C VAL A 32 -2.33 -11.55 -7.14
N GLY A 33 -3.62 -11.87 -7.17
CA GLY A 33 -4.18 -13.08 -6.57
C GLY A 33 -4.55 -12.95 -5.08
N LEU A 34 -4.39 -11.77 -4.48
CA LEU A 34 -4.78 -11.49 -3.09
C LEU A 34 -5.81 -10.35 -3.05
N CYS A 35 -6.92 -10.56 -2.34
CA CYS A 35 -7.95 -9.55 -2.10
C CYS A 35 -8.02 -9.19 -0.61
N CYS A 36 -8.31 -7.92 -0.32
CA CYS A 36 -8.58 -7.47 1.03
C CYS A 36 -10.09 -7.65 1.24
N GLY A 37 -10.48 -8.63 2.07
CA GLY A 37 -11.87 -8.80 2.46
C GLY A 37 -12.36 -7.64 3.33
N ASP A 38 -13.67 -7.53 3.50
CA ASP A 38 -14.30 -6.44 4.27
C ASP A 38 -13.80 -6.37 5.72
N ASP A 39 -13.39 -7.52 6.28
CA ASP A 39 -12.80 -7.65 7.62
C ASP A 39 -11.31 -7.26 7.69
N SER A 40 -10.76 -6.62 6.66
CA SER A 40 -9.32 -6.30 6.53
C SER A 40 -8.40 -7.53 6.59
N ARG A 41 -8.94 -8.73 6.32
CA ARG A 41 -8.19 -9.98 6.18
C ARG A 41 -7.76 -10.17 4.74
N ILE A 42 -6.53 -10.62 4.55
CA ILE A 42 -5.99 -10.96 3.23
C ILE A 42 -6.49 -12.36 2.89
N VAL A 43 -7.29 -12.46 1.83
CA VAL A 43 -7.84 -13.74 1.34
C VAL A 43 -7.19 -14.06 0.00
N LEU A 44 -6.81 -15.33 -0.16
CA LEU A 44 -6.34 -15.87 -1.43
C LEU A 44 -7.53 -15.96 -2.40
N VAL A 45 -7.44 -15.28 -3.54
CA VAL A 45 -8.44 -15.43 -4.60
C VAL A 45 -8.17 -16.76 -5.30
N PRO A 46 -9.16 -17.69 -5.36
CA PRO A 46 -9.02 -18.93 -6.11
C PRO A 46 -8.63 -18.64 -7.56
N ASN A 47 -7.55 -19.26 -8.01
CA ASN A 47 -6.83 -18.91 -9.22
C ASN A 47 -7.60 -19.33 -10.49
N SER A 48 -8.41 -18.44 -11.05
CA SER A 48 -8.65 -18.41 -12.50
C SER A 48 -7.68 -17.38 -13.09
N PHE A 49 -6.60 -17.85 -13.71
CA PHE A 49 -5.37 -17.10 -13.97
C PHE A 49 -5.56 -15.71 -14.65
N PRO A 50 -4.70 -14.72 -14.32
CA PRO A 50 -4.94 -13.29 -14.52
C PRO A 50 -4.22 -12.72 -15.76
N ARG A 51 -4.73 -11.63 -16.32
CA ARG A 51 -3.98 -10.78 -17.26
C ARG A 51 -4.09 -9.31 -16.85
N GLY A 52 -2.93 -8.75 -16.49
CA GLY A 52 -2.69 -7.31 -16.48
C GLY A 52 -2.98 -6.63 -15.15
N SER A 53 -1.96 -6.55 -14.29
CA SER A 53 -1.80 -5.35 -13.47
C SER A 53 -0.51 -4.68 -13.90
N PRO A 54 -0.55 -3.51 -14.56
CA PRO A 54 0.55 -2.58 -14.38
C PRO A 54 0.48 -2.09 -12.94
N ALA A 55 1.59 -2.28 -12.24
CA ALA A 55 1.84 -1.63 -10.98
C ALA A 55 1.81 -0.11 -11.16
N ILE A 56 1.18 0.59 -10.22
CA ILE A 56 1.47 1.97 -9.82
C ILE A 56 1.07 3.07 -10.84
N ALA A 57 0.02 3.82 -10.47
CA ALA A 57 -0.01 5.27 -10.56
C ALA A 57 -0.67 5.81 -9.28
#